data_AF-A0A9J6H4V2-F1
#
_entry.id   AF-A0A9J6H4V2-F1
#
_cell.length_a   1.000
_cell.length_b   1.000
_cell.length_c   1.000
_cell.angle_alpha   90.00
_cell.angle_beta   90.00
_cell.angle_gamma   90.00
#
_symmetry.space_group_name_H-M   'P 1'
#
loop_
_entity.id
_entity.type
_entity.pdbx_description
1 polymer ?
#
loop_
_entity_poly.entity_id
_entity_poly.type
_entity_poly.pdbx_seq_one_letter_code
_entity_poly.pdbx_strand_id
1 'polypeptide(L)'
;MVHCAIVGCNSRTQTKAQKQKSWKENPGFFKVPKVRRNECQKTQTLSEERRREWIARIIRTGIAADPDKYRVCSRHFVSGMYTT
;
A
#
# COMPACT_ATOMS: atom_id res chain seq x y z
N MET A 1 7.67 12.30 6.70
CA MET A 1 8.15 11.56 5.51
C MET A 1 7.70 10.12 5.65
N VAL A 2 7.13 9.50 4.62
CA VAL A 2 6.61 8.13 4.67
C VAL A 2 7.52 7.22 3.85
N HIS A 3 7.82 6.04 4.39
CA HIS A 3 8.62 5.00 3.73
C HIS A 3 7.76 3.86 3.23
N CYS A 4 8.19 3.20 2.16
CA CYS A 4 7.55 1.97 1.70
C CYS A 4 7.66 0.89 2.77
N ALA A 5 6.56 0.16 2.96
CA ALA A 5 6.48 -0.90 3.94
C ALA A 5 7.21 -2.19 3.49
N ILE A 6 7.36 -2.40 2.18
CA ILE A 6 8.01 -3.59 1.61
C ILE A 6 9.49 -3.64 2.04
N VAL A 7 9.91 -4.80 2.53
CA VAL A 7 11.31 -5.08 2.91
C VAL A 7 12.23 -4.86 1.70
N GLY A 8 13.33 -4.13 1.91
CA GLY A 8 14.30 -3.79 0.87
C GLY A 8 13.89 -2.65 -0.07
N CYS A 9 12.69 -2.07 0.08
CA CYS A 9 12.28 -0.92 -0.72
C CYS A 9 12.67 0.40 -0.05
N ASN A 10 13.59 1.14 -0.67
CA ASN A 10 14.05 2.45 -0.20
C ASN A 10 13.18 3.63 -0.69
N SER A 11 12.02 3.36 -1.29
CA SER A 11 11.11 4.41 -1.77
C SER A 11 10.53 5.19 -0.59
N ARG A 12 10.51 6.53 -0.72
CA ARG A 12 9.93 7.44 0.27
C ARG A 12 9.16 8.58 -0.41
N THR A 13 8.19 9.16 0.28
CA THR A 13 7.46 10.34 -0.21
C THR A 13 8.41 11.52 -0.39
N GLN A 14 8.39 12.16 -1.55
CA GLN A 14 9.13 13.40 -1.81
C GLN A 14 8.35 14.62 -1.29
N THR A 15 9.08 15.64 -0.87
CA THR A 15 8.49 16.96 -0.56
C THR A 15 8.08 17.67 -1.86
N LYS A 16 7.21 18.69 -1.78
CA LYS A 16 6.79 19.46 -2.97
C LYS A 16 7.99 20.04 -3.74
N ALA A 17 9.04 20.48 -3.04
CA ALA A 17 10.26 21.02 -3.63
C ALA A 17 11.10 19.96 -4.37
N GLN A 18 11.00 18.68 -3.98
CA GLN A 18 11.76 17.57 -4.57
C GLN A 18 10.95 16.77 -5.58
N LYS A 19 9.68 17.14 -5.83
CA LYS A 19 8.74 16.35 -6.61
C LYS A 19 9.20 16.28 -8.07
N GLN A 20 9.72 15.13 -8.46
CA GLN A 20 10.11 14.89 -9.84
C GLN A 20 8.89 14.63 -10.73
N LYS A 21 9.03 14.91 -12.04
CA LYS A 21 7.90 14.86 -12.98
C LYS A 21 7.46 13.43 -13.33
N SER A 22 8.33 12.42 -13.19
CA SER A 22 7.99 11.05 -13.57
C SER A 22 7.41 10.23 -12.41
N TRP A 23 6.47 9.34 -12.70
CA TRP A 23 5.90 8.41 -11.72
C TRP A 23 6.92 7.39 -11.19
N LYS A 24 7.95 7.09 -11.99
CA LYS A 24 9.07 6.23 -11.58
C LYS A 24 9.85 6.92 -10.47
N GLU A 25 10.14 8.20 -10.62
CA GLU A 25 10.92 8.98 -9.66
C GLU A 25 10.08 9.44 -8.45
N ASN A 26 8.79 9.67 -8.66
CA ASN A 26 7.84 10.06 -7.62
C ASN A 26 6.68 9.05 -7.54
N PRO A 27 6.90 7.87 -6.92
CA PRO A 27 5.88 6.84 -6.81
C PRO A 27 4.75 7.27 -5.87
N GLY A 28 3.52 6.90 -6.20
CA GLY A 28 2.38 7.05 -5.31
C GLY A 28 2.52 6.16 -4.08
N PHE A 29 1.94 6.54 -2.94
CA PHE A 29 1.95 5.76 -1.71
C PHE A 29 0.54 5.37 -1.31
N PHE A 30 0.26 4.08 -1.29
CA PHE A 30 -1.08 3.53 -1.06
C PHE A 30 -1.19 2.90 0.32
N LYS A 31 -2.38 3.02 0.92
CA LYS A 31 -2.68 2.40 2.22
C LYS A 31 -2.90 0.91 2.05
N VAL A 32 -2.70 0.16 3.13
CA VAL A 32 -3.20 -1.21 3.22
C VAL A 32 -4.72 -1.18 3.03
N PRO A 33 -5.31 -2.04 2.17
CA PRO A 33 -6.75 -2.08 1.94
C PRO A 33 -7.55 -2.29 3.24
N LYS A 34 -8.66 -1.55 3.36
CA LYS A 34 -9.62 -1.76 4.44
C LYS A 34 -10.60 -2.87 4.08
N VAL A 35 -11.07 -3.58 5.11
CA VAL A 35 -12.19 -4.51 4.97
C VAL A 35 -13.49 -3.72 4.85
N ARG A 36 -14.24 -3.96 3.77
CA ARG A 36 -15.52 -3.29 3.49
C ARG A 36 -16.65 -4.14 4.08
N ARG A 37 -17.03 -3.85 5.33
CA ARG A 37 -18.06 -4.63 6.08
C ARG A 37 -19.50 -4.17 5.84
N ASN A 38 -19.70 -2.95 5.34
CA ASN A 38 -21.02 -2.34 5.17
C ASN A 38 -21.59 -2.54 3.76
N GLU A 39 -20.98 -3.41 2.96
CA GLU A 39 -21.40 -3.72 1.58
C GLU A 39 -21.96 -5.15 1.54
N CYS A 40 -21.98 -5.80 0.37
CA CYS A 40 -22.43 -7.19 0.28
C CYS A 40 -21.36 -8.20 0.78
N GLN A 41 -21.80 -9.41 1.14
CA GLN A 41 -20.94 -10.49 1.66
C GLN A 41 -19.76 -10.80 0.73
N LYS A 42 -20.00 -10.75 -0.59
CA LYS A 42 -18.95 -10.98 -1.60
C LYS A 42 -17.85 -9.93 -1.51
N THR A 43 -18.21 -8.65 -1.39
CA THR A 43 -17.22 -7.58 -1.26
C THR A 43 -16.45 -7.68 0.05
N GLN A 44 -17.13 -8.03 1.15
CA GLN A 44 -16.47 -8.26 2.42
C GLN A 44 -15.39 -9.34 2.28
N THR A 45 -15.77 -10.52 1.78
CA THR A 45 -14.86 -11.66 1.61
C THR A 45 -13.64 -11.30 0.74
N LEU A 46 -13.87 -10.70 -0.43
CA LEU A 46 -12.79 -10.27 -1.33
C LEU A 46 -11.88 -9.22 -0.70
N SER A 47 -12.44 -8.30 0.10
CA SER A 47 -11.65 -7.27 0.79
C SER A 47 -10.82 -7.83 1.95
N GLU A 48 -11.32 -8.87 2.64
CA GLU A 48 -10.59 -9.60 3.67
C GLU A 48 -9.42 -10.39 3.07
N GLU A 49 -9.67 -11.12 1.98
CA GLU A 49 -8.63 -11.84 1.24
C GLU A 49 -7.54 -10.90 0.73
N ARG A 50 -7.94 -9.80 0.07
CA ARG A 50 -7.01 -8.78 -0.43
C ARG A 50 -6.14 -8.21 0.70
N ARG A 51 -6.74 -7.91 1.85
CA ARG A 51 -6.01 -7.37 3.02
C ARG A 51 -5.05 -8.40 3.62
N ARG A 52 -5.49 -9.66 3.75
CA ARG A 52 -4.66 -10.77 4.24
C ARG A 52 -3.44 -10.97 3.34
N GLU A 53 -3.64 -10.99 2.03
CA GLU A 53 -2.57 -11.10 1.05
C GLU A 53 -1.58 -9.94 1.10
N TRP A 54 -2.07 -8.72 1.30
CA TRP A 54 -1.23 -7.55 1.50
C TRP A 54 -0.34 -7.70 2.73
N ILE A 55 -0.93 -8.06 3.88
CA ILE A 55 -0.18 -8.24 5.13
C ILE A 55 0.88 -9.34 4.97
N ALA A 56 0.52 -10.46 4.35
CA ALA A 56 1.45 -11.56 4.10
C ALA A 56 2.63 -11.14 3.21
N ARG A 57 2.39 -10.33 2.18
CA ARG A 57 3.45 -9.88 1.26
C ARG A 57 4.36 -8.79 1.81
N ILE A 58 3.92 -8.02 2.82
CA ILE A 58 4.72 -6.90 3.33
C ILE A 58 5.77 -7.35 4.37
N ILE A 59 5.71 -8.60 4.88
CA ILE A 59 6.74 -9.27 5.71
C ILE A 59 7.46 -8.33 6.70
N ARG A 60 6.70 -7.55 7.48
CA ARG A 60 7.25 -6.67 8.53
C ARG A 60 6.55 -6.98 9.84
N THR A 61 7.34 -7.19 10.88
CA THR A 61 6.84 -7.43 12.24
C THR A 61 5.97 -6.26 12.69
N GLY A 62 4.77 -6.55 13.22
CA GLY A 62 3.88 -5.53 13.78
C GLY A 62 2.91 -4.85 12.80
N ILE A 63 2.87 -5.25 11.52
CA ILE A 63 1.88 -4.70 10.56
C ILE A 63 0.46 -5.02 10.96
N ALA A 64 0.21 -6.23 11.44
CA ALA A 64 -1.14 -6.67 11.78
C ALA A 64 -1.77 -5.84 12.92
N ALA A 65 -0.94 -5.28 13.81
CA ALA A 65 -1.39 -4.47 14.93
C ALA A 65 -1.89 -3.08 14.50
N ASP A 66 -1.27 -2.48 13.48
CA ASP A 66 -1.68 -1.18 12.96
C ASP A 66 -1.36 -1.00 11.46
N PRO A 67 -2.13 -1.65 10.57
CA PRO A 67 -1.88 -1.62 9.13
C PRO A 67 -2.13 -0.24 8.51
N ASP A 68 -2.90 0.63 9.17
CA ASP A 68 -3.20 1.99 8.68
C ASP A 68 -1.98 2.94 8.75
N LYS A 69 -0.95 2.60 9.52
CA LYS A 69 0.34 3.32 9.54
C LYS A 69 1.22 3.02 8.32
N TYR A 70 1.05 1.86 7.69
CA TYR A 70 1.92 1.40 6.62
C TYR A 70 1.45 1.86 5.24
N ARG A 71 2.41 2.14 4.36
CA ARG A 71 2.15 2.53 2.97
C ARG A 71 3.05 1.73 2.04
N VAL A 72 2.52 1.34 0.88
CA VAL A 72 3.29 0.66 -0.16
C VAL A 72 3.39 1.59 -1.37
N CYS A 73 4.60 1.71 -1.94
CA CYS A 73 4.81 2.57 -3.09
C CYS A 73 4.28 1.92 -4.38
N SER A 74 3.92 2.75 -5.36
CA SER A 74 3.30 2.31 -6.60
C SER A 74 4.12 1.30 -7.41
N ARG A 75 5.44 1.28 -7.21
CA ARG A 75 6.36 0.37 -7.90
C ARG A 75 6.10 -1.12 -7.67
N HIS A 76 5.32 -1.47 -6.63
CA HIS A 76 4.98 -2.85 -6.30
C HIS A 76 3.66 -3.34 -6.92
N PHE A 77 3.02 -2.52 -7.76
CA PHE A 77 1.82 -2.92 -8.51
C PHE A 77 2.16 -3.10 -9.98
N VAL A 78 1.53 -4.08 -10.62
CA VAL A 78 1.77 -4.48 -12.02
C VAL A 78 1.67 -3.30 -13.00
N SER A 79 0.81 -2.31 -12.74
CA SER A 79 0.65 -1.11 -13.57
C SER A 79 1.02 0.20 -12.87
N GLY A 80 1.58 0.15 -11.65
CA GLY A 80 1.72 1.35 -10.82
C GLY A 80 0.40 1.90 -10.27
N MET A 81 -0.74 1.31 -10.63
CA MET A 81 -2.07 1.72 -10.17
C MET A 81 -2.64 0.68 -9.22
N TYR A 82 -3.18 1.13 -8.09
CA TYR A 82 -4.09 0.31 -7.31
C TYR A 82 -5.46 0.39 -8.01
N THR A 83 -5.98 -0.75 -8.46
CA THR A 83 -7.37 -0.83 -8.91
C THR A 83 -8.24 -1.00 -7.67
N THR A 84 -8.96 0.07 -7.31
CA THR A 84 -9.82 0.16 -6.11
C THR A 84 -10.93 -0.87 -6.13
#